data_AF-A0A271LNM6-F1
#
_entry.id   AF-A0A271LNM6-F1
#
_cell.length_a   1.000
_cell.length_b   1.000
_cell.length_c   1.000
_cell.angle_alpha   90.00
_cell.angle_beta   90.00
_cell.angle_gamma   90.00
#
_symmetry.space_group_name_H-M   'P 1'
#
loop_
_entity.id
_entity.type
_entity.pdbx_description
1 polymer ?
#
loop_
_entity_poly.entity_id
_entity_poly.type
_entity_poly.pdbx_seq_one_letter_code
_entity_poly.pdbx_strand_id
1 'polypeptide(L)' 'MSYVEAASAKDGFAVTPSDSTAIKADALYVGVTGNVAVVTWRDTTLTFVGVPAGTVIPITCKKVMSTNTTATSIVGLKY' A
#
# COMPACT_ATOMS: atom_id res chain seq x y z
N MET A 1 -16.34 14.46 -18.16
CA MET A 1 -15.89 14.22 -16.77
C MET A 1 -16.09 12.74 -16.51
N SER A 2 -15.04 11.92 -16.64
CA SER A 2 -15.15 10.49 -16.29
C SER A 2 -15.33 10.41 -14.78
N TYR A 3 -16.47 9.92 -14.33
CA TYR A 3 -16.65 9.60 -12.93
C TYR A 3 -15.81 8.35 -12.65
N VAL A 4 -14.79 8.47 -11.82
CA VAL A 4 -14.05 7.32 -11.30
C VAL A 4 -14.97 6.68 -10.27
N GLU A 5 -15.79 5.74 -10.72
CA GLU A 5 -16.38 4.76 -9.83
C GLU A 5 -15.22 4.07 -9.10
N ALA A 6 -15.29 3.93 -7.77
CA ALA A 6 -14.30 3.14 -7.05
C ALA A 6 -14.42 1.69 -7.54
N ALA A 7 -13.57 1.31 -8.50
CA ALA A 7 -13.54 -0.04 -9.02
C ALA A 7 -13.32 -1.01 -7.84
N SER A 8 -14.07 -2.11 -7.81
CA SER A 8 -13.82 -3.16 -6.82
C SER A 8 -12.48 -3.80 -7.11
N ALA A 9 -11.69 -4.08 -6.07
CA ALA A 9 -10.48 -4.87 -6.24
C ALA A 9 -10.87 -6.25 -6.79
N LYS A 10 -10.28 -6.64 -7.93
CA LYS A 10 -10.48 -7.93 -8.59
C LYS A 10 -9.55 -9.01 -8.03
N ASP A 11 -8.46 -8.61 -7.38
CA ASP A 11 -7.47 -9.51 -6.79
C ASP A 11 -6.72 -8.82 -5.63
N GLY A 12 -5.96 -9.61 -4.86
CA GLY A 12 -5.08 -9.10 -3.82
C GLY A 12 -3.97 -10.08 -3.46
N PHE A 13 -2.90 -9.57 -2.86
CA PHE A 13 -1.74 -10.38 -2.49
C PHE A 13 -1.11 -9.89 -1.18
N ALA A 14 -0.52 -10.81 -0.42
CA ALA A 14 0.23 -10.45 0.78
C ALA A 14 1.47 -9.64 0.40
N VAL A 15 1.73 -8.55 1.11
CA VAL A 15 2.90 -7.70 0.88
C VAL A 15 3.88 -7.91 2.03
N THR A 16 5.06 -8.43 1.69
CA THR A 16 6.22 -8.40 2.59
C THR A 16 7.02 -7.13 2.31
N PRO A 17 7.19 -6.23 3.30
CA PRO A 17 8.00 -5.03 3.14
C PRO A 17 9.43 -5.35 2.71
N SER A 18 9.94 -4.61 1.72
CA SER A 18 11.29 -4.79 1.17
C SER A 18 11.78 -3.50 0.51
N ASP A 19 13.02 -3.12 0.79
CA ASP A 19 13.64 -1.93 0.20
C ASP A 19 14.11 -2.18 -1.25
N SER A 20 14.09 -3.43 -1.73
CA SER A 20 14.55 -3.82 -3.07
C SER A 20 13.43 -4.39 -3.95
N THR A 21 12.49 -5.14 -3.38
CA THR A 21 11.44 -5.84 -4.15
C THR A 21 10.44 -4.87 -4.75
N ALA A 22 10.23 -4.95 -6.06
CA ALA A 22 9.16 -4.21 -6.72
C ALA A 22 7.84 -4.98 -6.59
N ILE A 23 6.77 -4.26 -6.28
CA ILE A 23 5.40 -4.75 -6.33
C ILE A 23 4.59 -3.85 -7.27
N LYS A 24 3.38 -4.27 -7.60
CA LYS A 24 2.38 -3.38 -8.19
C LYS A 24 1.15 -3.50 -7.32
N ALA A 25 0.84 -2.51 -6.51
CA ALA A 25 -0.41 -2.46 -5.75
C ALA A 25 -1.13 -1.16 -6.08
N ASP A 26 -2.43 -1.22 -6.35
CA ASP A 26 -3.24 -0.05 -6.70
C ASP A 26 -3.86 0.60 -5.46
N ALA A 27 -3.96 -0.17 -4.37
CA ALA A 27 -4.16 0.31 -3.01
C ALA A 27 -3.51 -0.66 -2.01
N LEU A 28 -3.39 -0.24 -0.75
CA LEU A 28 -2.91 -1.08 0.35
C LEU A 28 -3.97 -1.19 1.44
N TYR A 29 -4.26 -2.40 1.90
CA TYR A 29 -4.98 -2.64 3.14
C TYR A 29 -3.99 -2.90 4.28
N VAL A 30 -4.20 -2.23 5.42
CA VAL A 30 -3.36 -2.32 6.60
C VAL A 30 -4.12 -3.07 7.70
N GLY A 31 -3.74 -4.32 7.95
CA GLY A 31 -4.42 -5.20 8.91
C GLY A 31 -4.02 -4.96 10.36
N VAL A 32 -2.88 -4.33 10.62
CA VAL A 32 -2.37 -4.03 11.96
C VAL A 32 -1.88 -2.59 12.02
N THR A 33 -2.17 -1.89 13.11
CA THR A 33 -1.76 -0.50 13.31
C THR A 33 -0.24 -0.37 13.20
N GLY A 34 0.23 0.62 12.44
CA GLY A 34 1.65 0.89 12.28
C GLY A 34 1.94 1.89 11.17
N ASN A 35 3.22 2.13 10.94
CA ASN A 35 3.68 2.97 9.84
C ASN A 35 3.74 2.13 8.56
N VAL A 36 3.46 2.77 7.42
CA VAL A 36 3.62 2.18 6.09
C VAL A 36 4.42 3.13 5.22
N ALA A 37 5.64 2.75 4.89
CA ALA A 37 6.50 3.49 3.97
C ALA A 37 6.38 2.90 2.56
N VAL A 38 6.13 3.74 1.57
CA VAL A 38 5.92 3.32 0.18
C VAL A 38 6.75 4.14 -0.79
N VAL A 39 7.08 3.53 -1.92
CA VAL A 39 7.46 4.26 -3.14
C VAL A 39 6.26 4.30 -4.05
N THR A 40 5.76 5.50 -4.34
CA THR A 40 4.59 5.71 -5.18
C THR A 40 4.87 5.36 -6.64
N TRP A 41 3.83 5.28 -7.46
CA TRP A 41 3.98 5.11 -8.91
C TRP A 41 4.85 6.19 -9.57
N ARG A 42 4.96 7.38 -8.96
CA ARG A 42 5.77 8.51 -9.46
C ARG A 42 7.14 8.65 -8.78
N ASP A 43 7.64 7.57 -8.17
CA ASP A 43 8.96 7.51 -7.52
C ASP A 43 9.12 8.43 -6.30
N THR A 44 8.01 8.91 -5.73
CA THR A 44 8.03 9.63 -4.46
C THR A 44 8.08 8.63 -3.31
N THR A 45 8.96 8.85 -2.34
CA THR A 45 8.96 8.07 -1.09
C THR A 45 8.14 8.80 -0.04
N LEU A 46 7.15 8.12 0.55
CA LEU A 46 6.26 8.68 1.57
C LEU A 46 6.11 7.67 2.71
N THR A 47 5.96 8.18 3.94
CA THR A 47 5.62 7.34 5.10
C THR A 47 4.28 7.79 5.66
N PHE A 48 3.31 6.88 5.66
CA PHE A 48 2.06 7.04 6.39
C PHE A 48 2.32 6.64 7.83
N VAL A 49 2.27 7.61 8.75
CA VAL A 49 2.59 7.38 10.16
C VAL A 49 1.32 7.04 10.94
N GLY A 50 1.40 6.02 11.80
CA GLY A 50 0.32 5.64 12.72
C GLY A 50 -0.97 5.21 12.02
N VAL A 51 -0.86 4.51 10.89
CA VAL A 51 -2.01 4.01 10.14
C VAL A 51 -2.79 3.03 11.02
N PRO A 52 -4.08 3.25 11.30
CA PRO A 52 -4.88 2.32 12.09
C PRO A 52 -5.12 0.99 11.37
N ALA A 53 -5.29 -0.09 12.13
CA ALA A 53 -5.76 -1.37 11.61
C ALA A 53 -7.12 -1.23 10.90
N GLY A 54 -7.29 -1.92 9.79
CA GLY A 54 -8.48 -1.84 8.94
C GLY A 54 -8.45 -0.73 7.88
N THR A 55 -7.39 0.08 7.84
CA THR A 55 -7.31 1.22 6.89
C THR A 55 -6.99 0.74 5.49
N VAL A 56 -7.68 1.30 4.49
CA VAL A 56 -7.32 1.20 3.08
C VAL A 56 -6.67 2.52 2.64
N ILE A 57 -5.45 2.44 2.12
CA ILE A 57 -4.71 3.56 1.54
C ILE A 57 -4.84 3.47 0.02
N PRO A 58 -5.66 4.32 -0.64
CA PRO A 58 -5.90 4.27 -2.07
C PRO A 58 -4.76 4.95 -2.84
N ILE A 59 -3.56 4.37 -2.76
CA ILE A 59 -2.38 4.84 -3.49
C ILE A 59 -1.77 3.71 -4.32
N THR A 60 -1.55 3.99 -5.60
CA THR A 60 -0.76 3.10 -6.45
C THR A 60 0.72 3.20 -6.07
N CYS A 61 1.28 2.11 -5.58
CA CYS A 61 2.68 2.03 -5.16
C CYS A 61 3.45 0.92 -5.90
N LYS A 62 4.74 1.20 -6.12
CA LYS A 62 5.71 0.30 -6.75
C LYS A 62 6.49 -0.52 -5.72
N LYS A 63 6.44 -0.13 -4.46
CA LYS A 63 7.19 -0.75 -3.37
C LYS A 63 6.57 -0.37 -2.03
N VAL A 64 6.55 -1.32 -1.10
CA VAL A 64 6.42 -1.06 0.34
C VAL A 64 7.79 -1.28 0.96
N MET A 65 8.36 -0.23 1.52
CA MET A 65 9.72 -0.24 2.08
C MET A 65 9.73 -1.04 3.38
N SER A 66 10.79 -1.81 3.62
CA SER A 66 11.03 -2.41 4.94
C SER A 66 11.42 -1.34 5.95
N THR A 67 12.27 -0.41 5.53
CA THR A 67 12.63 0.75 6.34
C THR A 67 11.38 1.61 6.62
N ASN A 68 11.18 2.00 7.88
CA ASN A 68 10.07 2.83 8.36
C ASN A 68 8.65 2.22 8.21
N THR A 69 8.53 0.93 7.86
CA THR A 69 7.25 0.21 7.93
C THR A 69 7.20 -0.63 9.21
N THR A 70 6.22 -0.36 10.07
CA THR A 70 6.00 -1.13 11.32
C THR A 70 4.71 -1.93 11.28
N ALA A 71 3.81 -1.67 10.34
CA ALA A 71 2.66 -2.53 10.11
C ALA A 71 3.11 -3.90 9.58
N THR A 72 2.76 -4.97 10.29
CA THR A 72 3.18 -6.35 9.97
C THR A 72 2.19 -7.12 9.11
N SER A 73 0.97 -6.60 8.96
CA SER A 73 -0.07 -7.18 8.11
C SER A 73 -0.45 -6.15 7.04
N ILE A 74 0.02 -6.38 5.81
CA ILE A 74 -0.26 -5.51 4.66
C ILE A 74 -0.70 -6.38 3.49
N VAL A 75 -1.80 -5.99 2.84
CA VAL A 75 -2.31 -6.62 1.63
C VAL A 75 -2.33 -5.59 0.50
N GLY A 76 -1.73 -5.94 -0.63
CA GLY A 76 -1.81 -5.16 -1.86
C GLY A 76 -3.11 -5.49 -2.60
N LEU A 77 -3.86 -4.46 -2.99
CA LEU A 77 -5.12 -4.59 -3.73
C LEU A 77 -4.90 -4.27 -5.21
N LYS A 78 -5.61 -5.00 -6.08
CA LYS A 78 -5.59 -4.85 -7.54
C LYS A 78 -6.97 -4.59 -8.09
N TYR A 79 -7.15 -3.45 -8.78
CA TYR A 79 -8.42 -3.04 -9.40
C TYR A 79 -8.55 -3.47 -10.86
#